data_AF-A0A1W1D2U8-F1
#
_entry.id   AF-A0A1W1D2U8-F1
#
_cell.length_a   1.000
_cell.length_b   1.000
_cell.length_c   1.000
_cell.angle_alpha   90.00
_cell.angle_beta   90.00
_cell.angle_gamma   90.00
#
_symmetry.space_group_name_H-M   'P 1'
#
loop_
_entity.id
_entity.type
_entity.pdbx_description
1 polymer ?
#
loop_
_entity_poly.entity_id
_entity_poly.type
_entity_poly.pdbx_seq_one_letter_code
_entity_poly.pdbx_strand_id
1 'polypeptide(L)'
;MAVFINDTCINCGACIDECPVEAIVDEDDNPTGEDTYYVHADKCVECVGYHDEPACATACPTEGCITWDAIGESPAHREDITEEQRTNKEPVVE
;
A
#
# COMPACT_ATOMS: atom_id res chain seq x y z
N MET A 1 7.97 -2.32 2.66
CA MET A 1 6.67 -2.78 2.12
C MET A 1 5.65 -1.71 2.48
N ALA A 2 4.49 -1.65 1.82
CA ALA A 2 3.44 -0.70 2.20
C ALA A 2 2.09 -1.38 2.15
N VAL A 3 1.11 -0.80 2.83
CA VAL A 3 -0.28 -1.16 2.62
C VAL A 3 -0.78 -0.52 1.32
N PHE A 4 -1.67 -1.22 0.63
CA PHE A 4 -2.36 -0.79 -0.58
C PHE A 4 -3.86 -0.67 -0.27
N ILE A 5 -4.51 0.36 -0.81
CA ILE A 5 -5.95 0.60 -0.67
C ILE A 5 -6.63 0.20 -1.98
N ASN A 6 -7.54 -0.77 -1.89
CA ASN A 6 -8.27 -1.30 -3.04
C ASN A 6 -9.43 -0.38 -3.47
N ASP A 7 -10.02 -0.71 -4.62
CA ASP A 7 -11.18 -0.02 -5.23
C ASP A 7 -12.47 -0.11 -4.39
N THR A 8 -12.47 -0.88 -3.30
CA THR A 8 -13.57 -0.96 -2.34
C THR A 8 -13.57 0.18 -1.32
N CYS A 9 -12.65 1.13 -1.43
CA CYS A 9 -12.61 2.32 -0.59
C CYS A 9 -13.91 3.14 -0.71
N ILE A 10 -14.38 3.66 0.42
CA ILE A 10 -15.62 4.46 0.51
C ILE A 10 -15.36 5.90 0.99
N ASN A 11 -14.10 6.33 0.95
CA ASN A 11 -13.68 7.69 1.25
C ASN A 11 -14.18 8.22 2.61
N CYS A 12 -14.11 7.36 3.63
CA CYS A 12 -14.68 7.63 4.97
C CYS A 12 -13.75 8.42 5.92
N GLY A 13 -12.49 8.65 5.55
CA GLY A 13 -11.50 9.38 6.36
C GLY A 13 -10.81 8.57 7.46
N ALA A 14 -11.37 7.44 7.90
CA ALA A 14 -10.92 6.74 9.12
C ALA A 14 -9.45 6.31 9.12
N CYS A 15 -8.88 5.93 7.97
CA CYS A 15 -7.49 5.49 7.91
C CYS A 15 -6.47 6.64 7.90
N ILE A 16 -6.86 7.85 7.49
CA ILE A 16 -5.96 9.01 7.41
C ILE A 16 -5.54 9.44 8.82
N ASP A 17 -6.51 9.56 9.74
CA ASP A 17 -6.28 9.99 11.12
C ASP A 17 -5.43 9.00 11.93
N GLU A 18 -5.47 7.72 11.56
CA GLU A 18 -4.79 6.64 12.29
C GLU A 18 -3.37 6.38 11.78
N CYS A 19 -2.96 6.97 10.65
CA CYS A 19 -1.61 6.78 10.12
C CYS A 19 -0.60 7.61 10.92
N PRO A 20 0.35 7.01 11.67
CA PRO A 20 1.24 7.74 12.57
C PRO A 20 2.27 8.64 11.85
N VAL A 21 2.40 8.48 10.53
CA VAL A 21 3.38 9.17 9.68
C VAL A 21 2.72 9.88 8.50
N GLU A 22 1.39 10.00 8.51
CA GLU A 22 0.63 10.75 7.49
C GLU A 22 0.96 10.29 6.05
N ALA A 23 1.06 8.98 5.86
CA ALA A 23 1.38 8.37 4.57
C ALA A 23 0.17 8.25 3.63
N ILE A 24 -1.05 8.41 4.15
CA ILE A 24 -2.30 8.24 3.40
C ILE A 24 -2.85 9.62 3.02
N VAL A 25 -3.24 9.78 1.75
CA VAL A 25 -3.91 10.96 1.22
C VAL A 25 -5.29 10.58 0.70
N ASP A 26 -6.20 11.55 0.68
CA ASP A 26 -7.56 11.37 0.15
C ASP A 26 -7.60 11.37 -1.39
N GLU A 27 -8.79 11.21 -1.98
CA GLU A 27 -8.97 11.13 -3.43
C GLU A 27 -8.54 12.39 -4.20
N ASP A 28 -8.63 13.59 -3.59
CA ASP A 28 -8.27 14.84 -4.26
C ASP A 28 -6.75 14.96 -4.44
N ASP A 29 -5.98 14.39 -3.51
CA ASP A 29 -4.51 14.37 -3.51
C ASP A 29 -3.90 13.06 -4.05
N ASN A 30 -4.73 12.15 -4.57
CA ASN A 30 -4.26 10.90 -5.14
C ASN A 30 -3.46 11.14 -6.44
N PRO A 31 -2.15 10.80 -6.49
CA PRO A 31 -1.29 11.04 -7.66
C PRO A 31 -1.64 10.20 -8.88
N THR A 32 -2.41 9.10 -8.73
CA THR A 32 -2.88 8.29 -9.85
C THR A 32 -4.18 8.83 -10.45
N GLY A 33 -4.86 9.74 -9.75
CA GLY A 33 -6.15 10.31 -10.16
C GLY A 33 -7.33 9.34 -10.02
N GLU A 34 -7.22 8.32 -9.17
CA GLU A 34 -8.31 7.39 -8.86
C GLU A 34 -9.20 7.96 -7.75
N ASP A 35 -10.50 7.64 -7.76
CA ASP A 35 -11.48 8.06 -6.76
C ASP A 35 -11.38 7.28 -5.43
N THR A 36 -10.16 6.90 -5.05
CA THR A 36 -9.83 6.18 -3.82
C THR A 36 -8.70 6.86 -3.09
N TYR A 37 -8.58 6.58 -1.80
CA TYR A 37 -7.44 7.03 -1.01
C TYR A 37 -6.15 6.35 -1.47
N TYR A 38 -5.04 7.06 -1.33
CA TYR A 38 -3.74 6.60 -1.80
C TYR A 38 -2.72 6.54 -0.67
N VAL A 39 -1.87 5.52 -0.69
CA VAL A 39 -0.79 5.34 0.29
C VAL A 39 0.55 5.64 -0.38
N HIS A 40 1.25 6.64 0.14
CA HIS A 40 2.63 6.90 -0.24
C HIS A 40 3.54 5.80 0.31
N ALA A 41 3.91 4.86 -0.55
CA ALA A 41 4.77 3.72 -0.18
C ALA A 41 6.14 4.16 0.37
N ASP A 42 6.65 5.32 -0.04
CA ASP A 42 7.90 5.89 0.46
C ASP A 42 7.79 6.44 1.89
N LYS A 43 6.57 6.73 2.37
CA LYS A 43 6.30 7.22 3.72
C LYS A 43 5.78 6.14 4.66
N CYS A 44 5.16 5.09 4.12
CA CYS A 44 4.57 4.03 4.93
C CYS A 44 5.68 3.30 5.73
N VAL A 45 5.57 3.32 7.06
CA VAL A 45 6.51 2.65 7.97
C VAL A 45 5.98 1.32 8.50
N GLU A 46 4.91 0.79 7.90
CA GLU A 46 4.29 -0.48 8.32
C GLU A 46 3.84 -0.46 9.81
N CYS A 47 3.58 0.75 10.33
CA CYS A 47 3.34 1.04 11.75
C CYS A 47 4.48 0.60 12.71
N VAL A 48 5.66 0.24 12.20
CA VAL A 48 6.80 -0.19 13.03
C VAL A 48 7.19 0.91 14.00
N GLY A 49 7.18 0.57 15.29
CA GLY A 49 7.48 1.50 16.38
C GLY A 49 6.29 2.32 16.89
N TYR A 50 5.09 2.13 16.33
CA TYR A 50 3.86 2.80 16.73
C TYR A 50 2.76 1.81 17.16
N HIS A 51 2.50 0.78 16.34
CA HIS A 51 1.47 -0.23 16.57
C HIS A 51 2.00 -1.62 16.17
N ASP A 52 1.44 -2.68 16.77
CA ASP A 52 1.79 -4.08 16.44
C ASP A 52 1.14 -4.55 15.12
N GLU A 53 0.12 -3.83 14.65
CA GLU A 53 -0.69 -4.11 13.47
C GLU A 53 -0.97 -2.80 12.70
N PRO A 54 -1.30 -2.86 11.40
CA PRO A 54 -1.58 -1.67 10.61
C PRO A 54 -2.84 -0.95 11.09
N ALA A 55 -2.67 0.15 11.84
CA ALA A 55 -3.77 0.93 12.43
C ALA A 55 -4.80 1.39 11.39
N CYS A 56 -4.34 1.81 10.21
CA CYS A 56 -5.20 2.16 9.08
C CYS A 56 -6.13 1.01 8.65
N ALA A 57 -5.64 -0.22 8.58
CA ALA A 57 -6.44 -1.38 8.21
C ALA A 57 -7.42 -1.77 9.32
N THR A 58 -7.02 -1.65 10.59
CA THR A 58 -7.90 -1.90 11.74
C THR A 58 -9.04 -0.88 11.84
N ALA A 59 -8.77 0.37 11.48
CA ALA A 59 -9.76 1.45 11.51
C ALA A 59 -10.68 1.47 10.28
N CYS A 60 -10.29 0.80 9.19
CA CYS A 60 -11.08 0.78 7.96
C CYS A 60 -12.41 0.04 8.18
N PRO A 61 -13.58 0.69 7.96
CA PRO A 61 -14.88 0.04 8.13
C PRO A 61 -15.20 -0.98 7.02
N THR A 62 -14.46 -0.93 5.91
CA THR A 62 -14.61 -1.87 4.80
C THR A 62 -13.59 -2.99 4.95
N GLU A 63 -14.08 -4.18 5.28
CA GLU A 63 -13.24 -5.37 5.44
C GLU A 63 -12.50 -5.70 4.13
N GLY A 64 -11.18 -5.92 4.23
CA GLY A 64 -10.34 -6.23 3.07
C GLY A 64 -10.06 -5.05 2.13
N CYS A 65 -10.48 -3.83 2.46
CA CYS A 65 -10.16 -2.64 1.67
C CYS A 65 -8.66 -2.33 1.70
N ILE A 66 -8.03 -2.42 2.87
CA ILE A 66 -6.60 -2.17 3.04
C ILE A 66 -5.88 -3.50 3.19
N THR A 67 -4.98 -3.79 2.26
CA THR A 67 -4.21 -5.04 2.22
C THR A 67 -2.72 -4.73 2.13
N TRP A 68 -1.86 -5.67 2.50
CA TRP A 68 -0.44 -5.54 2.17
C TRP A 68 -0.25 -5.59 0.67
N ASP A 69 0.59 -4.71 0.13
CA ASP A 69 0.97 -4.77 -1.28
C ASP A 69 1.53 -6.16 -1.57
N ALA A 70 0.93 -6.85 -2.54
CA ALA A 70 1.27 -8.23 -2.81
C ALA A 70 2.68 -8.32 -3.39
N ILE A 71 3.54 -9.13 -2.78
CA ILE A 71 4.81 -9.50 -3.42
C ILE A 71 4.44 -10.28 -4.69
N GLY A 72 4.78 -9.73 -5.85
CA GLY A 72 4.57 -10.40 -7.13
C GLY A 72 5.22 -11.79 -7.16
N GLU A 73 4.76 -12.66 -8.06
CA GLU A 73 5.33 -13.99 -8.19
C GLU A 73 6.83 -13.92 -8.49
N SER A 74 7.63 -14.54 -7.64
CA SER A 74 9.06 -14.68 -7.88
C SER A 74 9.28 -15.61 -9.09
N PRO A 75 10.07 -15.20 -10.09
CA PRO A 75 10.39 -16.07 -11.22
C PRO A 75 11.15 -17.31 -10.73
N ALA A 76 10.77 -18.49 -11.21
CA ALA A 76 11.35 -19.76 -10.78
C ALA A 76 12.82 -19.91 -11.23
N HIS A 77 13.18 -19.34 -12.39
CA HIS A 77 14.55 -19.30 -12.88
C HIS A 77 14.95 -17.90 -13.38
N ARG A 78 16.25 -17.64 -13.42
CA ARG A 78 16.83 -16.39 -13.92
C ARG A 78 16.43 -16.06 -15.37
N GLU A 79 16.21 -17.09 -16.18
CA GLU A 79 15.80 -16.96 -17.58
C GLU A 79 14.33 -16.55 -17.74
N ASP A 80 13.52 -16.75 -16.70
CA ASP A 80 12.12 -16.33 -16.64
C ASP A 80 11.96 -14.85 -16.24
N ILE A 81 13.05 -14.18 -15.82
CA ILE A 81 13.03 -12.75 -15.51
C ILE A 81 12.92 -11.96 -16.82
N THR A 82 11.77 -11.33 -17.04
CA THR A 82 11.52 -10.51 -18.23
C THR A 82 12.39 -9.24 -18.25
N GLU A 83 12.58 -8.64 -19.42
CA GLU A 83 13.31 -7.37 -19.54
C GLU A 83 12.64 -6.24 -18.74
N GLU A 84 11.31 -6.29 -18.63
CA GLU A 84 10.51 -5.41 -17.78
C GLU A 84 10.83 -5.62 -16.31
N GLN A 85 10.85 -6.87 -15.82
CA GLN A 85 11.24 -7.17 -14.43
C GLN A 85 12.71 -6.80 -14.12
N ARG A 86 13.60 -6.82 -15.11
CA ARG A 86 15.00 -6.36 -14.95
C ARG A 86 15.15 -4.85 -14.86
N THR A 87 14.22 -4.11 -15.45
CA THR A 87 14.25 -2.66 -15.52
C THR A 87 13.32 -2.01 -14.51
N ASN A 88 12.38 -2.78 -13.97
CA ASN A 88 11.53 -2.36 -12.86
C ASN A 88 12.36 -2.16 -11.59
N LYS A 89 12.13 -1.02 -10.92
CA LYS A 89 12.79 -0.66 -9.65
C LYS A 89 11.95 -1.04 -8.43
N GLU A 90 10.79 -1.66 -8.66
CA GLU A 90 9.98 -2.27 -7.59
C GLU A 90 10.86 -3.25 -6.80
N PRO A 91 11.03 -3.06 -5.48
CA PRO A 91 11.95 -3.86 -4.70
C PRO A 91 11.52 -5.31 -4.61
N VAL A 92 12.36 -6.21 -5.14
CA VAL A 92 12.29 -7.67 -4.97
C VAL A 92 13.18 -8.05 -3.78
N VAL A 93 12.67 -7.99 -2.55
CA VAL A 93 13.44 -8.42 -1.36
C VAL A 93 12.61 -9.28 -0.41
N GLU A 94 13.34 -10.20 0.23
CA GLU A 94 12.99 -11.53 0.77
C GLU A 94 11.97 -11.61 1.90
#